data_AF-A0A953IYQ2-F1
#
_entry.id   AF-A0A953IYQ2-F1
#
_cell.length_a   1.000
_cell.length_b   1.000
_cell.length_c   1.000
_cell.angle_alpha   90.00
_cell.angle_beta   90.00
_cell.angle_gamma   90.00
#
_symmetry.space_group_name_H-M   'P 1'
#
loop_
_entity.id
_entity.type
_entity.pdbx_description
1 polymer ?
#
loop_
_entity_poly.entity_id
_entity_poly.type
_entity_poly.pdbx_seq_one_letter_code
_entity_poly.pdbx_strand_id
1 'polypeptide(L)'
;VALMFTRFAMTGRIGRFLPSLYEGLASGGEKSLIVGVTAGPVGTIVGIALLTGLAFRFSEVMMTQTHGMVWVALLLVLFATFILGMGITVTADYLILALLAVPALGQLGVPLVAAHFVVFWFSQSSNVTPPVCMAAFAGAGIAGGHPYRTGFHAMKFSSFLYLMPFMFVYTPMLMPEGISMEVAYTWAFLFLSTLPYGAGVIGYLIVPLTKVERVLLIAAGCGMALPGMTSSVVGLAVFLAVLGRQWFAARGTRVRVGT
;
A
#
# COMPACT_ATOMS: atom_id res chain seq x y z
N VAL A 1 2.74 9.71 -23.06
CA VAL A 1 3.22 10.07 -24.41
C VAL A 1 2.79 9.06 -25.47
N ALA A 2 3.15 7.77 -25.35
CA ALA A 2 2.77 6.74 -26.33
C ALA A 2 1.24 6.66 -26.59
N LEU A 3 0.42 6.54 -25.53
CA LEU A 3 -1.04 6.53 -25.66
C LEU A 3 -1.63 7.80 -26.32
N MET A 4 -0.98 8.95 -26.12
CA MET A 4 -1.41 10.23 -26.68
C MET A 4 -1.10 10.27 -28.18
N PHE A 5 0.07 9.77 -28.59
CA PHE A 5 0.45 9.62 -30.00
C PHE A 5 -0.50 8.66 -30.73
N THR A 6 -0.79 7.50 -30.15
CA THR A 6 -1.72 6.52 -30.75
C THR A 6 -3.12 7.11 -30.92
N ARG A 7 -3.61 7.88 -29.94
CA ARG A 7 -4.91 8.58 -30.03
C ARG A 7 -4.93 9.62 -31.15
N PHE A 8 -3.88 10.41 -31.32
CA PHE A 8 -3.79 11.42 -32.38
C PHE A 8 -3.56 10.82 -33.77
N ALA A 9 -2.85 9.70 -33.86
CA ALA A 9 -2.69 8.91 -35.09
C ALA A 9 -4.03 8.30 -35.54
N MET A 10 -4.79 7.68 -34.63
CA MET A 10 -6.10 7.10 -34.94
C MET A 10 -7.17 8.13 -35.31
N THR A 11 -7.02 9.39 -34.86
CA THR A 11 -7.96 10.47 -35.19
C THR A 11 -7.54 11.29 -36.42
N GLY A 12 -6.45 10.93 -37.10
CA GLY A 12 -5.93 11.63 -38.28
C GLY A 12 -5.42 13.06 -38.00
N ARG A 13 -5.21 13.42 -36.72
CA ARG A 13 -4.82 14.78 -36.28
C ARG A 13 -3.40 14.81 -35.73
N ILE A 14 -2.47 14.14 -36.40
CA ILE A 14 -1.06 14.04 -35.99
C ILE A 14 -0.40 15.42 -35.83
N GLY A 15 -0.76 16.41 -36.65
CA GLY A 15 -0.23 17.78 -36.53
C GLY A 15 -0.53 18.48 -35.19
N ARG A 16 -1.56 18.04 -34.44
CA ARG A 16 -1.88 18.59 -33.11
C ARG A 16 -1.13 17.92 -31.96
N PHE A 17 -0.33 16.89 -32.25
CA PHE A 17 0.43 16.17 -31.24
C PHE A 17 1.49 17.04 -30.58
N LEU A 18 2.31 17.75 -31.36
CA LEU A 18 3.38 18.63 -30.86
C LEU A 18 2.85 19.78 -29.98
N PRO A 19 1.81 20.54 -30.40
CA PRO A 19 1.19 21.55 -29.53
C PRO A 19 0.61 20.96 -28.24
N SER A 20 -0.10 19.83 -28.33
CA SER A 20 -0.70 19.19 -27.13
C SER A 20 0.36 18.62 -26.18
N LEU A 21 1.50 18.16 -26.71
CA LEU A 21 2.65 17.76 -25.90
C LEU A 21 3.26 18.96 -25.18
N TYR A 22 3.44 20.08 -25.88
CA TYR A 22 3.97 21.31 -25.28
C TYR A 22 3.04 21.83 -24.18
N GLU A 23 1.73 21.91 -24.44
CA GLU A 23 0.72 22.28 -23.43
C GLU A 23 0.74 21.31 -22.24
N GLY A 24 0.88 20.01 -22.50
CA GLY A 24 1.00 19.00 -21.45
C GLY A 24 2.26 19.18 -20.59
N LEU A 25 3.40 19.50 -21.20
CA LEU A 25 4.65 19.80 -20.50
C LEU A 25 4.54 21.10 -19.69
N ALA A 26 3.97 22.16 -20.28
CA ALA A 26 3.76 23.45 -19.62
C ALA A 26 2.83 23.31 -18.40
N SER A 27 1.70 22.62 -18.57
CA SER A 27 0.77 22.32 -17.47
C SER A 27 1.40 21.42 -16.41
N GLY A 28 2.24 20.45 -16.80
CA GLY A 28 3.01 19.64 -15.88
C GLY A 28 3.98 20.47 -15.04
N GLY A 29 4.69 21.41 -15.68
CA GLY A 29 5.57 22.37 -15.02
C GLY A 29 4.81 23.24 -14.02
N GLU A 30 3.69 23.84 -14.43
CA GLU A 30 2.85 24.67 -13.57
C GLU A 30 2.33 23.90 -12.34
N LYS A 31 1.80 22.68 -12.55
CA LYS A 31 1.31 21.82 -11.46
C LYS A 31 2.43 21.36 -10.52
N SER A 32 3.66 21.23 -11.00
CA SER A 32 4.81 20.87 -10.17
C SER A 32 5.23 21.98 -9.20
N LEU A 33 4.93 23.25 -9.51
CA LEU A 33 5.28 24.38 -8.64
C LEU A 33 4.63 24.28 -7.26
N ILE A 34 3.42 23.71 -7.16
CA ILE A 34 2.73 23.47 -5.88
C ILE A 34 3.57 22.55 -4.98
N VAL A 35 4.21 21.53 -5.55
CA VAL A 35 5.11 20.63 -4.82
C VAL A 35 6.41 21.35 -4.46
N GLY A 36 6.96 22.15 -5.38
CA GLY A 36 8.17 22.95 -5.13
C GLY A 36 8.03 23.94 -3.98
N VAL A 37 6.90 24.64 -3.90
CA VAL A 37 6.63 25.62 -2.83
C VAL A 37 6.53 24.97 -1.45
N THR A 38 6.00 23.74 -1.37
CA THR A 38 5.90 23.03 -0.08
C THR A 38 7.25 22.50 0.42
N ALA A 39 8.23 22.28 -0.47
CA ALA A 39 9.57 21.81 -0.09
C ALA A 39 10.35 22.83 0.78
N GLY A 40 10.17 24.14 0.56
CA GLY A 40 10.85 25.18 1.33
C GLY A 40 10.52 25.16 2.82
N PRO A 41 9.23 25.34 3.21
CA PRO A 41 8.80 25.27 4.60
C PRO A 41 9.14 23.93 5.26
N VAL A 42 8.97 22.82 4.54
CA VAL A 42 9.33 21.49 5.06
C VAL A 42 10.83 21.37 5.30
N GLY A 43 11.66 21.89 4.39
CA GLY A 43 13.12 21.96 4.58
C GLY A 43 13.52 22.73 5.83
N THR A 44 12.84 23.84 6.14
CA THR A 44 13.05 24.59 7.39
C THR A 44 12.68 23.76 8.62
N ILE A 45 11.53 23.08 8.61
CA ILE A 45 11.09 22.19 9.70
C ILE A 45 12.12 21.07 9.90
N VAL A 46 12.57 20.44 8.81
CA VAL A 46 13.59 19.40 8.80
C VAL A 46 14.91 19.93 9.37
N GLY A 47 15.35 21.11 8.95
CA GLY A 47 16.57 21.74 9.43
C GLY A 47 16.53 22.01 10.94
N ILE A 48 15.43 22.58 11.45
CA ILE A 48 15.25 22.83 12.89
C ILE A 48 15.25 21.51 13.67
N ALA A 49 14.53 20.50 13.20
CA ALA A 49 14.43 19.21 13.87
C ALA A 49 15.76 18.43 13.88
N LEU A 50 16.59 18.56 12.84
CA LEU A 50 17.95 18.00 12.83
C LEU A 50 18.88 18.76 13.78
N LEU A 51 18.88 20.10 13.75
CA LEU A 51 19.73 20.94 14.61
C LEU A 51 19.40 20.80 16.10
N THR A 52 18.13 20.60 16.43
CA THR A 52 17.67 20.35 17.81
C THR A 52 17.89 18.90 18.27
N GLY A 53 18.30 17.99 17.37
CA GLY A 53 18.48 16.58 17.67
C GLY A 53 17.16 15.80 17.89
N LEU A 54 16.01 16.37 17.51
CA LEU A 54 14.70 15.76 17.69
C LEU A 54 14.61 14.40 16.98
N ALA A 55 15.17 14.27 15.78
CA ALA A 55 15.19 13.02 15.02
C ALA A 55 15.95 11.90 15.78
N PHE A 56 17.07 12.23 16.42
CA PHE A 56 17.84 11.29 17.23
C PHE A 56 17.11 10.88 18.50
N ARG A 57 16.47 11.85 19.19
CA ARG A 57 15.65 11.57 20.38
C ARG A 57 14.43 10.72 20.06
N PHE A 58 13.76 10.98 18.93
CA PHE A 58 12.65 10.16 18.48
C PHE A 58 13.11 8.72 18.18
N SER A 59 14.28 8.56 17.55
CA SER A 59 14.88 7.25 17.31
C SER A 59 15.16 6.49 18.61
N GLU A 60 15.72 7.17 19.62
CA GLU A 60 15.99 6.59 20.96
C GLU A 60 14.70 6.18 21.68
N VAL A 61 13.67 7.03 21.66
CA VAL A 61 12.35 6.71 22.22
C VAL A 61 11.73 5.52 21.49
N MET A 62 11.82 5.47 20.16
CA MET A 62 11.30 4.34 19.40
C MET A 62 12.05 3.05 19.74
N MET A 63 13.38 3.08 19.85
CA MET A 63 14.21 1.93 20.23
C MET A 63 13.84 1.38 21.62
N THR A 64 13.73 2.28 22.60
CA THR A 64 13.39 1.90 23.99
C THR A 64 11.97 1.32 24.11
N GLN A 65 10.99 1.90 23.40
CA GLN A 65 9.60 1.45 23.43
C GLN A 65 9.33 0.20 22.59
N THR A 66 10.12 -0.02 21.54
CA THR A 66 9.98 -1.20 20.67
C THR A 66 10.79 -2.40 21.18
N HIS A 67 11.65 -2.20 22.18
CA HIS A 67 12.60 -3.21 22.66
C HIS A 67 13.44 -3.84 21.53
N GLY A 68 13.71 -3.09 20.46
CA GLY A 68 14.41 -3.58 19.26
C GLY A 68 13.55 -4.39 18.29
N MET A 69 12.23 -4.53 18.52
CA MET A 69 11.34 -5.28 17.64
C MET A 69 10.86 -4.43 16.45
N VAL A 70 11.36 -4.75 15.26
CA VAL A 70 11.07 -4.00 14.02
C VAL A 70 9.57 -3.96 13.69
N TRP A 71 8.82 -5.04 13.93
CA TRP A 71 7.38 -5.06 13.66
C TRP A 71 6.60 -4.09 14.57
N VAL A 72 7.02 -3.88 15.81
CA VAL A 72 6.41 -2.91 16.73
C VAL A 72 6.70 -1.50 16.24
N ALA A 73 7.93 -1.24 15.78
CA ALA A 73 8.29 0.03 15.18
C ALA A 73 7.42 0.38 13.97
N LEU A 74 7.18 -0.57 13.08
CA LEU A 74 6.31 -0.38 11.91
C LEU A 74 4.88 -0.01 12.32
N LEU A 75 4.35 -0.61 13.39
CA LEU A 75 3.03 -0.24 13.93
C LEU A 75 3.03 1.18 14.50
N LEU A 76 4.07 1.59 15.25
CA LEU A 76 4.19 2.96 15.75
C LEU A 76 4.26 3.97 14.61
N VAL A 77 5.01 3.67 13.55
CA VAL A 77 5.08 4.50 12.34
C VAL A 77 3.70 4.59 11.68
N LEU A 78 2.97 3.47 11.55
CA LEU A 78 1.59 3.44 11.04
C LEU A 78 0.63 4.31 11.87
N PHE A 79 0.75 4.31 13.20
CA PHE A 79 -0.06 5.20 14.03
C PHE A 79 0.35 6.66 13.88
N ALA A 80 1.65 6.95 13.82
CA ALA A 80 2.16 8.30 13.65
C ALA A 80 1.70 8.94 12.33
N THR A 81 1.82 8.22 11.21
CA THR A 81 1.33 8.70 9.90
C THR A 81 -0.18 8.82 9.85
N PHE A 82 -0.93 7.96 10.53
CA PHE A 82 -2.37 8.09 10.59
C PHE A 82 -2.76 9.41 11.27
N ILE A 83 -2.10 9.77 12.38
CA ILE A 83 -2.36 11.03 13.10
C ILE A 83 -1.92 12.24 12.30
N LEU A 84 -0.69 12.22 11.78
CA LEU A 84 -0.12 13.34 11.01
C LEU A 84 -0.90 13.56 9.71
N GLY A 85 -1.22 12.48 9.00
CA GLY A 85 -1.94 12.49 7.73
C GLY A 85 -3.39 13.00 7.78
N MET A 86 -3.96 13.26 8.98
CA MET A 86 -5.29 13.85 9.10
C MET A 86 -5.36 15.34 8.76
N GLY A 87 -4.23 16.06 8.77
CA GLY A 87 -4.24 17.53 8.68
C GLY A 87 -3.32 18.13 7.63
N ILE A 88 -2.53 17.33 6.91
CA ILE A 88 -1.48 17.81 6.01
C ILE A 88 -1.53 17.08 4.66
N THR A 89 -0.83 17.61 3.66
CA THR A 89 -0.69 16.95 2.36
C THR A 89 0.20 15.72 2.49
N VAL A 90 -0.07 14.69 1.67
CA VAL A 90 0.70 13.44 1.61
C VAL A 90 2.20 13.69 1.46
N THR A 91 2.58 14.67 0.63
CA THR A 91 3.99 15.03 0.43
C THR A 91 4.61 15.56 1.72
N ALA A 92 3.91 16.42 2.47
CA ALA A 92 4.40 16.93 3.74
C ALA A 92 4.47 15.82 4.81
N ASP A 93 3.47 14.93 4.86
CA ASP A 93 3.47 13.78 5.76
C ASP A 93 4.70 12.89 5.53
N TYR A 94 4.95 12.48 4.29
CA TYR A 94 6.12 11.71 3.92
C TYR A 94 7.42 12.37 4.39
N LEU A 95 7.62 13.66 4.13
CA LEU A 95 8.87 14.34 4.46
C LEU A 95 9.10 14.45 5.97
N ILE A 96 8.05 14.71 6.76
CA ILE A 96 8.13 14.77 8.22
C ILE A 96 8.40 13.38 8.80
N LEU A 97 7.70 12.35 8.34
CA LEU A 97 7.98 10.98 8.79
C LEU A 97 9.34 10.49 8.33
N ALA A 98 9.79 10.85 7.12
CA ALA A 98 11.09 10.42 6.63
C ALA A 98 12.21 10.95 7.53
N LEU A 99 12.06 12.18 8.02
CA LEU A 99 12.98 12.75 8.99
C LEU A 99 13.03 11.98 10.31
N LEU A 100 11.88 11.54 10.83
CA LEU A 100 11.79 10.96 12.18
C LEU A 100 11.95 9.43 12.18
N ALA A 101 11.27 8.75 11.28
CA ALA A 101 11.13 7.30 11.26
C ALA A 101 12.25 6.59 10.48
N VAL A 102 12.77 7.16 9.39
CA VAL A 102 13.87 6.53 8.64
C VAL A 102 15.12 6.31 9.48
N PRO A 103 15.67 7.32 10.20
CA PRO A 103 16.85 7.07 11.04
C PRO A 103 16.55 6.06 12.15
N ALA A 104 15.35 6.09 12.70
CA ALA A 104 14.91 5.17 13.75
C ALA A 104 14.81 3.72 13.25
N LEU A 105 14.25 3.49 12.06
CA LEU A 105 14.21 2.18 11.40
C LEU A 105 15.61 1.72 10.99
N GLY A 106 16.48 2.64 10.57
CA GLY A 106 17.88 2.34 10.27
C GLY A 106 18.66 1.80 11.48
N GLN A 107 18.43 2.35 12.67
CA GLN A 107 19.02 1.84 13.93
C GLN A 107 18.52 0.43 14.28
N LEU A 108 17.32 0.07 13.83
CA LEU A 108 16.74 -1.27 13.94
C LEU A 108 17.24 -2.26 12.87
N GLY A 109 18.19 -1.85 12.03
CA GLY A 109 18.76 -2.68 10.98
C GLY A 109 17.93 -2.74 9.69
N VAL A 110 16.92 -1.89 9.54
CA VAL A 110 16.14 -1.82 8.29
C VAL A 110 16.99 -1.13 7.19
N PRO A 111 17.12 -1.72 5.99
CA PRO A 111 17.82 -1.09 4.88
C PRO A 111 17.23 0.30 4.54
N LEU A 112 18.10 1.26 4.21
CA LEU A 112 17.70 2.65 3.96
C LEU A 112 16.56 2.77 2.93
N VAL A 113 16.69 2.07 1.81
CA VAL A 113 15.67 2.06 0.74
C VAL A 113 14.34 1.52 1.27
N ALA A 114 14.37 0.41 2.02
CA ALA A 114 13.18 -0.17 2.62
C ALA A 114 12.51 0.78 3.62
N ALA A 115 13.29 1.47 4.46
CA ALA A 115 12.77 2.45 5.41
C ALA A 115 12.06 3.62 4.70
N HIS A 116 12.63 4.16 3.62
CA HIS A 116 11.97 5.20 2.83
C HIS A 116 10.68 4.70 2.16
N PHE A 117 10.69 3.48 1.60
CA PHE A 117 9.48 2.89 1.00
C PHE A 117 8.38 2.63 2.02
N VAL A 118 8.73 2.14 3.22
CA VAL A 118 7.80 1.96 4.35
C VAL A 118 7.10 3.27 4.67
N VAL A 119 7.87 4.33 4.89
CA VAL A 119 7.34 5.64 5.28
C VAL A 119 6.51 6.27 4.14
N PHE A 120 7.02 6.20 2.92
CA PHE A 120 6.29 6.65 1.73
C PHE A 120 4.96 5.92 1.57
N TRP A 121 4.95 4.61 1.73
CA TRP A 121 3.75 3.80 1.58
C TRP A 121 2.74 4.08 2.69
N PHE A 122 3.18 4.17 3.94
CA PHE A 122 2.33 4.51 5.07
C PHE A 122 1.74 5.91 4.95
N SER A 123 2.47 6.89 4.39
CA SER A 123 1.91 8.24 4.13
C SER A 123 0.72 8.26 3.17
N GLN A 124 0.56 7.21 2.35
CA GLN A 124 -0.61 7.06 1.48
C GLN A 124 -1.82 6.45 2.19
N SER A 125 -1.61 5.81 3.34
CA SER A 125 -2.65 5.03 4.03
C SER A 125 -3.77 5.89 4.60
N SER A 126 -3.49 7.14 4.97
CA SER A 126 -4.48 8.12 5.42
C SER A 126 -5.55 8.39 4.34
N ASN A 127 -5.18 8.37 3.05
CA ASN A 127 -6.12 8.58 1.94
C ASN A 127 -7.17 7.46 1.76
N VAL A 128 -6.95 6.30 2.39
CA VAL A 128 -7.89 5.17 2.35
C VAL A 128 -8.55 4.88 3.70
N THR A 129 -8.11 5.55 4.77
CA THR A 129 -8.61 5.33 6.14
C THR A 129 -9.56 6.46 6.54
N PRO A 130 -10.81 6.17 6.95
CA PRO A 130 -11.64 7.16 7.65
C PRO A 130 -10.92 7.66 8.92
N PRO A 131 -10.93 8.97 9.24
CA PRO A 131 -11.86 10.01 8.81
C PRO A 131 -11.43 10.83 7.58
N VAL A 132 -10.27 10.57 6.97
CA VAL A 132 -9.74 11.42 5.89
C VAL A 132 -10.28 10.98 4.55
N CYS A 133 -10.07 9.71 4.17
CA CYS A 133 -10.52 9.01 2.96
C CYS A 133 -11.20 9.83 1.83
N MET A 134 -10.52 10.88 1.34
CA MET A 134 -11.15 11.96 0.57
C MET A 134 -11.73 11.46 -0.76
N ALA A 135 -11.02 10.54 -1.43
CA ALA A 135 -11.45 9.97 -2.70
C ALA A 135 -12.75 9.16 -2.55
N ALA A 136 -12.87 8.35 -1.50
CA ALA A 136 -14.08 7.58 -1.24
C ALA A 136 -15.25 8.49 -0.83
N PHE A 137 -14.98 9.58 -0.10
CA PHE A 137 -16.02 10.54 0.30
C PHE A 137 -16.54 11.35 -0.89
N ALA A 138 -15.66 11.79 -1.78
CA ALA A 138 -16.05 12.43 -3.04
C ALA A 138 -16.86 11.46 -3.91
N GLY A 139 -16.41 10.21 -4.05
CA GLY A 139 -17.14 9.17 -4.77
C GLY A 139 -18.52 8.88 -4.16
N ALA A 140 -18.63 8.88 -2.84
CA ALA A 140 -19.90 8.72 -2.13
C ALA A 140 -20.87 9.87 -2.44
N GLY A 141 -20.38 11.12 -2.47
CA GLY A 141 -21.19 12.29 -2.82
C GLY A 141 -21.76 12.23 -4.24
N ILE A 142 -20.97 11.74 -5.20
CA ILE A 142 -21.41 11.55 -6.60
C ILE A 142 -22.43 10.41 -6.69
N ALA A 143 -22.21 9.30 -5.98
CA ALA A 143 -23.06 8.11 -6.02
C ALA A 143 -24.30 8.19 -5.10
N GLY A 144 -24.48 9.27 -4.33
CA GLY A 144 -25.55 9.40 -3.35
C GLY A 144 -25.41 8.47 -2.12
N GLY A 145 -24.21 7.96 -1.85
CA GLY A 145 -23.92 7.05 -0.73
C GLY A 145 -23.49 7.79 0.53
N HIS A 146 -23.54 7.11 1.67
CA HIS A 146 -23.07 7.66 2.95
C HIS A 146 -21.52 7.67 3.01
N PRO A 147 -20.84 8.83 3.18
CA PRO A 147 -19.38 8.94 3.12
C PRO A 147 -18.63 7.93 4.00
N TYR A 148 -18.99 7.84 5.29
CA TYR A 148 -18.34 6.90 6.20
C TYR A 148 -18.51 5.42 5.81
N ARG A 149 -19.69 5.01 5.33
CA ARG A 149 -19.91 3.62 4.92
C ARG A 149 -19.05 3.29 3.70
N THR A 150 -19.02 4.18 2.72
CA THR A 150 -18.16 4.05 1.54
C THR A 150 -16.69 4.02 1.94
N GLY A 151 -16.26 4.87 2.88
CA GLY A 151 -14.90 4.89 3.41
C GLY A 151 -14.49 3.58 4.08
N PHE A 152 -15.34 3.01 4.95
CA PHE A 152 -15.05 1.70 5.57
C PHE A 152 -15.01 0.57 4.54
N HIS A 153 -15.85 0.61 3.51
CA HIS A 153 -15.76 -0.35 2.40
C HIS A 153 -14.46 -0.16 1.59
N ALA A 154 -14.07 1.07 1.28
CA ALA A 154 -12.81 1.38 0.61
C ALA A 154 -11.59 0.92 1.43
N MET A 155 -11.58 1.16 2.74
CA MET A 155 -10.56 0.68 3.67
C MET A 155 -10.48 -0.85 3.65
N LYS A 156 -11.64 -1.53 3.67
CA LYS A 156 -11.71 -3.00 3.59
C LYS A 156 -11.07 -3.51 2.29
N PHE A 157 -11.40 -2.92 1.14
CA PHE A 157 -10.82 -3.31 -0.14
C PHE A 157 -9.32 -3.00 -0.24
N SER A 158 -8.87 -1.91 0.36
CA SER A 158 -7.46 -1.49 0.39
C SER A 158 -6.67 -2.06 1.56
N SER A 159 -7.24 -2.98 2.36
CA SER A 159 -6.58 -3.47 3.58
C SER A 159 -5.21 -4.11 3.36
N PHE A 160 -4.91 -4.62 2.15
CA PHE A 160 -3.57 -5.12 1.81
C PHE A 160 -2.50 -4.01 1.83
N LEU A 161 -2.90 -2.75 1.66
CA LEU A 161 -2.02 -1.58 1.75
C LEU A 161 -1.30 -1.51 3.11
N TYR A 162 -1.95 -1.93 4.20
CA TYR A 162 -1.34 -1.91 5.55
C TYR A 162 -0.32 -3.03 5.75
N LEU A 163 -0.42 -4.13 4.99
CA LEU A 163 0.51 -5.26 5.07
C LEU A 163 1.81 -5.00 4.31
N MET A 164 1.73 -4.24 3.21
CA MET A 164 2.85 -4.03 2.30
C MET A 164 4.13 -3.49 2.96
N PRO A 165 4.10 -2.55 3.93
CA PRO A 165 5.32 -2.06 4.56
C PRO A 165 6.06 -3.11 5.39
N PHE A 166 5.36 -4.10 5.95
CA PHE A 166 6.01 -5.24 6.58
C PHE A 166 6.76 -6.06 5.54
N MET A 167 6.19 -6.24 4.36
CA MET A 167 6.81 -6.99 3.26
C MET A 167 8.06 -6.29 2.74
N PHE A 168 8.11 -4.96 2.67
CA PHE A 168 9.32 -4.22 2.28
C PHE A 168 10.51 -4.45 3.21
N VAL A 169 10.25 -4.70 4.50
CA VAL A 169 11.30 -4.91 5.51
C VAL A 169 11.71 -6.37 5.60
N TYR A 170 10.74 -7.28 5.56
CA TYR A 170 10.97 -8.69 5.84
C TYR A 170 11.24 -9.54 4.59
N THR A 171 11.04 -9.01 3.38
CA THR A 171 11.25 -9.77 2.14
C THR A 171 12.25 -9.06 1.21
N PRO A 172 12.99 -9.81 0.36
CA PRO A 172 13.98 -9.22 -0.56
C PRO A 172 13.34 -8.51 -1.78
N MET A 173 12.07 -8.07 -1.69
CA MET A 173 11.28 -7.57 -2.81
C MET A 173 11.89 -6.36 -3.53
N LEU A 174 12.65 -5.52 -2.81
CA LEU A 174 13.14 -4.23 -3.30
C LEU A 174 14.40 -4.30 -4.18
N MET A 175 14.92 -5.50 -4.47
CA MET A 175 16.03 -5.72 -5.41
C MET A 175 17.26 -4.80 -5.22
N PRO A 176 17.80 -4.61 -4.01
CA PRO A 176 18.97 -3.74 -3.84
C PRO A 176 20.20 -4.21 -4.64
N GLU A 177 20.30 -5.52 -4.92
CA GLU A 177 21.43 -6.15 -5.63
C GLU A 177 21.05 -6.73 -7.01
N GLY A 178 19.81 -6.49 -7.48
CA GLY A 178 19.30 -6.99 -8.76
C GLY A 178 18.31 -8.16 -8.66
N ILE A 179 17.95 -8.73 -9.83
CA ILE A 179 16.96 -9.81 -9.93
C ILE A 179 17.62 -11.16 -9.63
N SER A 180 17.48 -11.65 -8.39
CA SER A 180 17.81 -13.03 -8.04
C SER A 180 16.58 -13.94 -8.14
N MET A 181 16.81 -15.26 -8.17
CA MET A 181 15.72 -16.26 -8.14
C MET A 181 14.84 -16.12 -6.89
N GLU A 182 15.44 -15.70 -5.77
CA GLU A 182 14.71 -15.45 -4.52
C GLU A 182 13.76 -14.25 -4.63
N VAL A 183 14.17 -13.19 -5.33
CA VAL A 183 13.29 -12.05 -5.57
C VAL A 183 12.16 -12.42 -6.53
N ALA A 184 12.45 -13.15 -7.61
CA ALA A 184 11.43 -13.60 -8.56
C ALA A 184 10.39 -14.50 -7.86
N TYR A 185 10.84 -15.41 -7.01
CA TYR A 185 10.00 -16.22 -6.14
C TYR A 185 9.13 -15.36 -5.21
N THR A 186 9.75 -14.40 -4.51
CA THR A 186 9.06 -13.47 -3.61
C THR A 186 7.96 -12.74 -4.37
N TRP A 187 8.24 -12.14 -5.53
CA TRP A 187 7.25 -11.45 -6.34
C TRP A 187 6.08 -12.34 -6.76
N ALA A 188 6.36 -13.58 -7.19
CA ALA A 188 5.32 -14.52 -7.58
C ALA A 188 4.38 -14.86 -6.41
N PHE A 189 4.94 -15.17 -5.24
CA PHE A 189 4.14 -15.49 -4.05
C PHE A 189 3.43 -14.27 -3.48
N LEU A 190 4.04 -13.08 -3.50
CA LEU A 190 3.40 -11.84 -3.09
C LEU A 190 2.22 -11.50 -4.00
N PHE A 191 2.39 -11.61 -5.32
CA PHE A 191 1.29 -11.42 -6.25
C PHE A 191 0.17 -12.44 -6.01
N LEU A 192 0.53 -13.71 -5.85
CA LEU A 192 -0.43 -14.78 -5.60
C LEU A 192 -1.15 -14.63 -4.24
N SER A 193 -0.48 -14.08 -3.22
CA SER A 193 -1.02 -13.86 -1.87
C SER A 193 -2.21 -12.89 -1.85
N THR A 194 -2.29 -11.97 -2.82
CA THR A 194 -3.38 -11.00 -2.91
C THR A 194 -4.74 -11.65 -3.15
N LEU A 195 -4.77 -12.82 -3.82
CA LEU A 195 -6.00 -13.56 -4.13
C LEU A 195 -6.67 -14.17 -2.89
N PRO A 196 -6.00 -15.06 -2.11
CA PRO A 196 -6.59 -15.60 -0.89
C PRO A 196 -6.87 -14.50 0.14
N TYR A 197 -5.96 -13.52 0.29
CA TYR A 197 -6.19 -12.39 1.20
C TYR A 197 -7.44 -11.60 0.82
N GLY A 198 -7.55 -11.17 -0.43
CA GLY A 198 -8.69 -10.42 -0.94
C GLY A 198 -9.99 -11.21 -0.84
N ALA A 199 -9.99 -12.50 -1.20
CA ALA A 199 -11.15 -13.37 -1.09
C ALA A 199 -11.63 -13.53 0.37
N GLY A 200 -10.70 -13.71 1.32
CA GLY A 200 -11.03 -13.83 2.73
C GLY A 200 -11.59 -12.53 3.33
N VAL A 201 -10.99 -11.38 2.96
CA VAL A 201 -11.47 -10.05 3.38
C VAL A 201 -12.86 -9.78 2.80
N ILE A 202 -13.06 -9.96 1.49
CA ILE A 202 -14.35 -9.74 0.83
C ILE A 202 -15.41 -10.71 1.36
N GLY A 203 -15.04 -11.98 1.55
CA GLY A 203 -15.93 -13.06 1.97
C GLY A 203 -16.54 -13.84 0.81
N TYR A 204 -15.95 -13.74 -0.38
CA TYR A 204 -16.42 -14.40 -1.58
C TYR A 204 -15.23 -14.85 -2.45
N LEU A 205 -15.31 -16.06 -3.02
CA LEU A 205 -14.34 -16.57 -4.00
C LEU A 205 -15.06 -17.06 -5.26
N ILE A 206 -15.64 -18.27 -5.21
CA ILE A 206 -16.53 -18.81 -6.26
C ILE A 206 -17.98 -18.80 -5.77
N VAL A 207 -18.17 -19.21 -4.52
CA VAL A 207 -19.42 -19.13 -3.75
C VAL A 207 -19.14 -18.38 -2.43
N PRO A 208 -20.17 -17.94 -1.68
CA PRO A 208 -19.98 -17.28 -0.39
C PRO A 208 -19.12 -18.13 0.56
N LEU A 209 -18.10 -17.51 1.19
CA LEU A 209 -17.19 -18.20 2.10
C LEU A 209 -17.77 -18.33 3.50
N THR A 210 -17.52 -19.46 4.15
CA THR A 210 -17.78 -19.63 5.59
C THR A 210 -16.80 -18.79 6.43
N LYS A 211 -17.15 -18.49 7.69
CA LYS A 211 -16.25 -17.73 8.60
C LYS A 211 -14.88 -18.40 8.74
N VAL A 212 -14.83 -19.73 8.81
CA VAL A 212 -13.60 -20.51 8.91
C VAL A 212 -12.73 -20.34 7.66
N GLU A 213 -13.32 -20.49 6.47
CA GLU A 213 -12.57 -20.29 5.22
C GLU A 213 -12.06 -18.87 5.05
N ARG A 214 -12.81 -17.87 5.52
CA ARG A 214 -12.34 -16.49 5.49
C ARG A 214 -11.08 -16.31 6.32
N VAL A 215 -11.07 -16.83 7.55
CA VAL A 215 -9.89 -16.79 8.41
C VAL A 215 -8.73 -17.58 7.80
N LEU A 216 -8.99 -18.78 7.28
CA LEU A 216 -7.97 -19.61 6.64
C LEU A 216 -7.36 -18.92 5.41
N LEU A 217 -8.17 -18.28 4.58
CA LEU A 217 -7.69 -17.58 3.38
C LEU A 217 -6.91 -16.30 3.73
N ILE A 218 -7.34 -15.55 4.76
CA ILE A 218 -6.57 -14.40 5.26
C ILE A 218 -5.21 -14.89 5.80
N ALA A 219 -5.21 -15.93 6.64
CA ALA A 219 -3.99 -16.51 7.19
C ALA A 219 -3.08 -17.08 6.09
N ALA A 220 -3.64 -17.73 5.07
CA ALA A 220 -2.90 -18.24 3.91
C ALA A 220 -2.27 -17.09 3.11
N GLY A 221 -3.02 -16.02 2.84
CA GLY A 221 -2.51 -14.82 2.17
C GLY A 221 -1.38 -14.15 2.96
N CYS A 222 -1.55 -13.95 4.26
CA CYS A 222 -0.49 -13.42 5.11
C CYS A 222 0.73 -14.37 5.18
N GLY A 223 0.52 -15.68 5.26
CA GLY A 223 1.59 -16.68 5.29
C GLY A 223 2.41 -16.73 3.99
N MET A 224 1.76 -16.52 2.84
CA MET A 224 2.42 -16.38 1.54
C MET A 224 3.12 -15.02 1.37
N ALA A 225 2.68 -14.01 2.11
CA ALA A 225 3.28 -12.68 2.07
C ALA A 225 4.55 -12.56 2.95
N LEU A 226 4.62 -13.36 4.02
CA LEU A 226 5.74 -13.38 4.95
C LEU A 226 6.93 -14.17 4.39
N PRO A 227 8.18 -13.79 4.76
CA PRO A 227 9.36 -14.51 4.30
C PRO A 227 9.37 -15.95 4.83
N GLY A 228 9.64 -16.89 3.95
CA GLY A 228 9.72 -18.30 4.28
C GLY A 228 9.19 -19.18 3.16
N MET A 229 10.00 -20.14 2.73
CA MET A 229 9.55 -21.11 1.73
C MET A 229 8.47 -22.03 2.29
N THR A 230 8.59 -22.40 3.58
CA THR A 230 7.60 -23.22 4.29
C THR A 230 6.28 -22.49 4.47
N SER A 231 6.29 -21.23 4.91
CA SER A 231 5.07 -20.43 5.09
C SER A 231 4.34 -20.21 3.76
N SER A 232 5.09 -19.97 2.70
CA SER A 232 4.56 -19.78 1.35
C SER A 232 3.94 -21.06 0.76
N VAL A 233 4.61 -22.20 0.91
CA VAL A 233 4.08 -23.49 0.44
C VAL A 233 2.86 -23.92 1.25
N VAL A 234 2.88 -23.75 2.57
CA VAL A 234 1.74 -24.03 3.44
C VAL A 234 0.56 -23.13 3.09
N GLY A 235 0.79 -21.83 2.90
CA GLY A 235 -0.25 -20.89 2.50
C GLY A 235 -0.85 -21.23 1.13
N LEU A 236 -0.01 -21.61 0.16
CA LEU A 236 -0.49 -22.08 -1.14
C LEU A 236 -1.31 -23.36 -1.02
N ALA A 237 -0.88 -24.33 -0.21
CA ALA A 237 -1.61 -25.57 0.01
C ALA A 237 -2.99 -25.31 0.64
N VAL A 238 -3.06 -24.42 1.64
CA VAL A 238 -4.33 -24.01 2.26
C VAL A 238 -5.24 -23.31 1.24
N PHE A 239 -4.70 -22.41 0.41
CA PHE A 239 -5.46 -21.74 -0.63
C PHE A 239 -6.04 -22.74 -1.63
N LEU A 240 -5.23 -23.69 -2.12
CA LEU A 240 -5.68 -24.72 -3.06
C LEU A 240 -6.70 -25.67 -2.44
N ALA A 241 -6.57 -26.03 -1.16
CA ALA A 241 -7.54 -26.85 -0.45
C ALA A 241 -8.91 -26.17 -0.34
N VAL A 242 -8.93 -24.88 0.04
CA VAL A 242 -10.17 -24.08 0.10
C VAL A 242 -10.77 -23.88 -1.29
N LEU A 243 -9.93 -23.60 -2.30
CA LEU A 243 -10.36 -23.46 -3.69
C LEU A 243 -11.00 -24.76 -4.21
N GLY A 244 -10.38 -25.91 -3.93
CA GLY A 244 -10.93 -27.22 -4.28
C GLY A 244 -12.29 -27.47 -3.64
N ARG A 245 -12.42 -27.23 -2.33
CA ARG A 245 -13.70 -27.33 -1.61
C ARG A 245 -14.78 -26.43 -2.22
N GLN A 246 -14.42 -25.19 -2.54
CA GLN A 246 -15.33 -24.21 -3.14
C GLN A 246 -15.77 -24.59 -4.55
N TRP A 247 -14.88 -25.21 -5.33
CA TRP A 247 -15.21 -25.69 -6.67
C TRP A 247 -16.20 -26.85 -6.65
N PHE A 248 -16.06 -27.79 -5.70
CA PHE A 248 -17.05 -28.84 -5.49
C PHE A 248 -18.39 -28.28 -4.97
N ALA A 249 -18.35 -27.32 -4.05
CA ALA A 249 -19.56 -26.66 -3.55
C ALA A 249 -20.32 -25.92 -4.67
N ALA A 250 -19.60 -25.23 -5.56
CA ALA A 250 -20.19 -24.51 -6.69
C ALA A 250 -20.96 -25.43 -7.65
N ARG A 251 -20.46 -26.66 -7.87
CA ARG A 251 -21.14 -27.69 -8.67
C ARG A 251 -22.45 -28.16 -8.03
N GLY A 252 -22.53 -28.24 -6.70
CA GLY A 252 -23.75 -28.60 -5.98
C GLY A 252 -24.84 -27.52 -6.03
N THR A 253 -24.46 -26.24 -6.03
CA THR A 253 -25.42 -25.11 -6.12
C THR A 253 -26.02 -24.91 -7.51
N ARG A 254 -25.34 -25.31 -8.60
CA ARG A 254 -25.90 -25.19 -9.97
C ARG A 254 -27.12 -26.10 -10.22
N VAL A 255 -27.39 -27.07 -9.36
CA VAL A 255 -28.52 -28.01 -9.50
C VAL A 255 -29.85 -27.45 -8.95
N ARG A 256 -29.85 -26.28 -8.29
CA ARG A 256 -31.07 -25.68 -7.69
C ARG A 256 -31.66 -24.48 -8.45
N VAL A 257 -31.34 -24.31 -9.73
CA VAL A 257 -32.04 -23.36 -10.60
C VAL A 257 -32.97 -24.15 -11.51
N GLY A 258 -34.13 -24.52 -10.99
CA GLY A 258 -35.13 -25.28 -11.74
C GLY A 258 -36.18 -25.92 -10.84
N THR A 259 -37.08 -25.10 -10.31
CA THR A 259 -38.52 -25.33 -10.11
C THR A 259 -39.17 -24.02 -9.69
#